data_AF-A0A3C0B9F9-F1
#
_entry.id   AF-A0A3C0B9F9-F1
#
_cell.length_a   1.000
_cell.length_b   1.000
_cell.length_c   1.000
_cell.angle_alpha   90.00
_cell.angle_beta   90.00
_cell.angle_gamma   90.00
#
_symmetry.space_group_name_H-M   'P 1'
#
loop_
_entity.id
_entity.type
_entity.pdbx_description
1 polymer ?
#
loop_
_entity_poly.entity_id
_entity_poly.type
_entity_poly.pdbx_seq_one_letter_code
_entity_poly.pdbx_strand_id
1 'polypeptide(L)'
;YINTYQGKDQTDFVQRIATSNKEVIAVFNKIIQEGKIKVSYVPGNHDLTITPENIEMILPGINQVRDAALGLGTYSPEGFPLLAVEHGHRYNFFCAPDPFSNQDIAPGTITPPGYFFTRLGALYVDQGYPTTGETPPLVTQNTSGDPSQNLMYEYWKIWQYTTNMFKINNAFDEKIIVTNLDGFTEIYAVNDVLPFQNTPGGTIEVNLYRNIVDTWEERQTLNHVPVHIPTAHAIANAASAIETDSLAYTQYFANPASDKRLVVFGHSHVPQIIAYTNLKGQKCIYANSGTWIDHNPKRTTMHFIVINPQKSEASSQTEVKLYNFEGETYNQMAKDVVRL
;
A
#
# COMPACT_ATOMS: atom_id res chain seq x y z
N TYR A 1 -19.94 -0.60 -14.20
CA TYR A 1 -19.14 -1.18 -13.10
C TYR A 1 -17.96 -1.94 -13.68
N ILE A 2 -16.88 -2.11 -12.93
CA ILE A 2 -15.71 -2.90 -13.34
C ILE A 2 -15.76 -4.25 -12.63
N ASN A 3 -15.77 -5.35 -13.39
CA ASN A 3 -15.73 -6.71 -12.84
C ASN A 3 -14.32 -7.29 -12.96
N THR A 4 -13.51 -7.10 -11.91
CA THR A 4 -12.10 -7.54 -11.85
C THR A 4 -11.95 -9.04 -12.14
N TYR A 5 -12.81 -9.86 -11.54
CA TYR A 5 -12.70 -11.32 -11.57
C TYR A 5 -13.51 -11.96 -12.70
N GLN A 6 -14.41 -11.23 -13.35
CA GLN A 6 -15.21 -11.73 -14.48
C GLN A 6 -15.97 -13.04 -14.16
N GLY A 7 -16.37 -13.22 -12.90
CA GLY A 7 -17.03 -14.44 -12.41
C GLY A 7 -16.09 -15.65 -12.26
N LYS A 8 -14.77 -15.43 -12.26
CA LYS A 8 -13.72 -16.41 -12.01
C LYS A 8 -13.07 -16.18 -10.65
N ASP A 9 -12.06 -16.98 -10.32
CA ASP A 9 -11.33 -16.89 -9.06
C ASP A 9 -10.06 -16.03 -9.17
N GLN A 10 -9.34 -15.91 -8.05
CA GLN A 10 -8.09 -15.16 -7.99
C GLN A 10 -6.99 -15.78 -8.86
N THR A 11 -6.99 -17.09 -9.03
CA THR A 11 -6.03 -17.80 -9.88
C THR A 11 -6.19 -17.37 -11.34
N ASP A 12 -7.42 -17.33 -11.86
CA ASP A 12 -7.70 -16.82 -13.22
C ASP A 12 -7.26 -15.36 -13.37
N PHE A 13 -7.56 -14.51 -12.38
CA PHE A 13 -7.17 -13.10 -12.41
C PHE A 13 -5.65 -12.94 -12.51
N VAL A 14 -4.88 -13.68 -11.71
CA VAL A 14 -3.41 -13.66 -11.74
C VAL A 14 -2.87 -14.18 -13.09
N GLN A 15 -3.46 -15.24 -13.65
CA GLN A 15 -3.10 -15.74 -14.98
C GLN A 15 -3.35 -14.70 -16.08
N ARG A 16 -4.46 -13.96 -16.01
CA ARG A 16 -4.76 -12.88 -16.95
C ARG A 16 -3.75 -11.74 -16.84
N ILE A 17 -3.36 -11.34 -15.63
CA ILE A 17 -2.28 -10.35 -15.42
C ILE A 17 -0.99 -10.84 -16.09
N ALA A 18 -0.57 -12.08 -15.83
CA ALA A 18 0.64 -12.64 -16.40
C ALA A 18 0.57 -12.73 -17.94
N THR A 19 -0.60 -13.08 -18.49
CA THR A 19 -0.83 -13.15 -19.93
C THR A 19 -0.74 -11.78 -20.59
N SER A 20 -1.35 -10.76 -19.98
CA SER A 20 -1.28 -9.37 -20.46
C SER A 20 0.15 -8.81 -20.41
N ASN A 21 0.98 -9.30 -19.48
CA ASN A 21 2.37 -8.88 -19.27
C ASN A 21 3.38 -9.96 -19.67
N LYS A 22 3.05 -10.81 -20.64
CA LYS A 22 3.80 -12.04 -20.96
C LYS A 22 5.29 -11.81 -21.23
N GLU A 23 5.66 -10.68 -21.81
CA GLU A 23 7.06 -10.36 -22.15
C GLU A 23 7.87 -10.08 -20.88
N VAL A 24 7.30 -9.33 -19.94
CA VAL A 24 7.89 -9.06 -18.62
C VAL A 24 8.01 -10.34 -17.81
N ILE A 25 6.93 -11.14 -17.76
CA ILE A 25 6.93 -12.44 -17.04
C ILE A 25 7.95 -13.41 -17.64
N ALA A 26 8.09 -13.47 -18.97
CA ALA A 26 9.09 -14.31 -19.62
C ALA A 26 10.52 -13.89 -19.24
N VAL A 27 10.81 -12.60 -19.16
CA VAL A 27 12.11 -12.09 -18.72
C VAL A 27 12.39 -12.46 -17.26
N PHE A 28 11.43 -12.26 -16.35
CA PHE A 28 11.61 -12.67 -14.96
C PHE A 28 11.84 -14.17 -14.82
N ASN A 29 11.05 -15.01 -15.51
CA ASN A 29 11.22 -16.45 -15.49
C ASN A 29 12.59 -16.88 -16.01
N LYS A 30 13.11 -16.24 -17.06
CA LYS A 30 14.48 -16.49 -17.53
C LYS A 30 15.52 -16.15 -16.46
N ILE A 31 15.39 -14.99 -15.80
CA ILE A 31 16.32 -14.57 -14.73
C ILE A 31 16.29 -15.57 -13.56
N ILE A 32 15.09 -15.99 -13.14
CA ILE A 32 14.90 -16.97 -12.07
C ILE A 32 15.55 -18.30 -12.44
N GLN A 33 15.26 -18.83 -13.64
CA GLN A 33 15.77 -20.12 -14.10
C GLN A 33 17.29 -20.13 -14.33
N GLU A 34 17.88 -19.01 -14.76
CA GLU A 34 19.33 -18.88 -14.89
C GLU A 34 20.05 -18.95 -13.54
N GLY A 35 19.37 -18.63 -12.42
CA GLY A 35 19.89 -18.74 -11.06
C GLY A 35 21.04 -17.80 -10.71
N LYS A 36 21.45 -16.91 -11.63
CA LYS A 36 22.56 -15.96 -11.41
C LYS A 36 22.13 -14.73 -10.60
N ILE A 37 20.87 -14.37 -10.68
CA ILE A 37 20.28 -13.23 -9.95
C ILE A 37 19.10 -13.77 -9.16
N LYS A 38 19.12 -13.57 -7.84
CA LYS A 38 18.00 -13.89 -6.98
C LYS A 38 16.89 -12.87 -7.19
N VAL A 39 15.78 -13.28 -7.79
CA VAL A 39 14.56 -12.48 -7.89
C VAL A 39 13.71 -12.74 -6.64
N SER A 40 13.33 -11.67 -5.95
CA SER A 40 12.51 -11.78 -4.74
C SER A 40 11.20 -11.02 -4.90
N TYR A 41 10.11 -11.66 -4.50
CA TYR A 41 8.77 -11.07 -4.44
C TYR A 41 8.45 -10.67 -2.99
N VAL A 42 7.97 -9.44 -2.80
CA VAL A 42 7.52 -8.92 -1.50
C VAL A 42 6.09 -8.43 -1.67
N PRO A 43 5.11 -8.90 -0.89
CA PRO A 43 3.73 -8.42 -0.97
C PRO A 43 3.61 -6.92 -0.72
N GLY A 44 2.75 -6.27 -1.50
CA GLY A 44 2.27 -4.91 -1.31
C GLY A 44 0.77 -4.86 -1.00
N ASN A 45 0.20 -3.65 -1.00
CA ASN A 45 -1.23 -3.46 -0.76
C ASN A 45 -2.11 -3.94 -1.91
N HIS A 46 -1.61 -3.94 -3.15
CA HIS A 46 -2.38 -4.29 -4.36
C HIS A 46 -2.49 -5.80 -4.60
N ASP A 47 -1.60 -6.57 -3.99
CA ASP A 47 -1.47 -8.02 -4.08
C ASP A 47 -1.51 -8.68 -2.70
N LEU A 48 -2.05 -7.95 -1.72
CA LEU A 48 -2.19 -8.32 -0.30
C LEU A 48 -2.83 -9.69 -0.09
N THR A 49 -3.79 -10.07 -0.95
CA THR A 49 -4.51 -11.35 -0.86
C THR A 49 -3.99 -12.40 -1.85
N ILE A 50 -2.96 -12.10 -2.65
CA ILE A 50 -2.39 -13.04 -3.62
C ILE A 50 -1.56 -14.10 -2.90
N THR A 51 -1.96 -15.35 -3.09
CA THR A 51 -1.36 -16.52 -2.42
C THR A 51 0.05 -16.85 -2.92
N PRO A 52 0.87 -17.57 -2.12
CA PRO A 52 2.14 -18.11 -2.59
C PRO A 52 2.01 -18.97 -3.85
N GLU A 53 0.96 -19.78 -3.93
CA GLU A 53 0.68 -20.67 -5.06
C GLU A 53 0.38 -19.87 -6.34
N ASN A 54 -0.33 -18.75 -6.22
CA ASN A 54 -0.60 -17.89 -7.36
C ASN A 54 0.67 -17.24 -7.91
N ILE A 55 1.58 -16.79 -7.04
CA ILE A 55 2.87 -16.24 -7.47
C ILE A 55 3.74 -17.33 -8.10
N GLU A 56 3.84 -18.51 -7.46
CA GLU A 56 4.61 -19.64 -7.96
C GLU A 56 4.13 -20.11 -9.34
N MET A 57 2.82 -20.07 -9.58
CA MET A 57 2.22 -20.42 -10.87
C MET A 57 2.72 -19.55 -12.03
N ILE A 58 2.93 -18.25 -11.81
CA ILE A 58 3.34 -17.32 -12.88
C ILE A 58 4.84 -17.03 -12.89
N LEU A 59 5.51 -17.23 -11.76
CA LEU A 59 6.94 -16.97 -11.53
C LEU A 59 7.59 -18.17 -10.81
N PRO A 60 7.60 -19.38 -11.39
CA PRO A 60 8.09 -20.59 -10.72
C PRO A 60 9.56 -20.47 -10.28
N GLY A 61 9.82 -20.80 -9.02
CA GLY A 61 11.14 -20.74 -8.40
C GLY A 61 11.53 -19.35 -7.84
N ILE A 62 10.62 -18.38 -7.84
CA ILE A 62 10.88 -17.06 -7.25
C ILE A 62 11.04 -17.14 -5.73
N ASN A 63 11.96 -16.35 -5.16
CA ASN A 63 12.08 -16.23 -3.72
C ASN A 63 10.95 -15.35 -3.16
N GLN A 64 9.94 -15.94 -2.53
CA GLN A 64 8.86 -15.18 -1.92
C GLN A 64 9.22 -14.77 -0.49
N VAL A 65 9.19 -13.47 -0.21
CA VAL A 65 9.49 -12.88 1.10
C VAL A 65 8.18 -12.38 1.69
N ARG A 66 7.57 -13.23 2.51
CA ARG A 66 6.31 -12.97 3.19
C ARG A 66 6.55 -13.01 4.70
N ASP A 67 5.89 -12.11 5.41
CA ASP A 67 5.86 -12.16 6.87
C ASP A 67 4.91 -13.27 7.35
N ALA A 68 4.92 -13.52 8.66
CA ALA A 68 3.92 -14.39 9.29
C ALA A 68 2.50 -13.82 9.16
N ALA A 69 2.36 -12.50 9.20
CA ALA A 69 1.11 -11.80 8.91
C ALA A 69 0.86 -11.79 7.39
N LEU A 70 -0.35 -12.19 6.98
CA LEU A 70 -0.74 -12.28 5.58
C LEU A 70 -0.70 -10.91 4.89
N GLY A 71 -0.26 -10.91 3.63
CA GLY A 71 -0.23 -9.70 2.79
C GLY A 71 0.87 -8.69 3.14
N LEU A 72 1.84 -9.09 3.95
CA LEU A 72 3.00 -8.30 4.34
C LEU A 72 4.30 -9.04 4.03
N GLY A 73 5.39 -8.29 3.94
CA GLY A 73 6.73 -8.84 3.76
C GLY A 73 7.81 -7.79 3.94
N THR A 74 8.90 -8.16 4.61
CA THR A 74 10.12 -7.34 4.70
C THR A 74 11.35 -8.14 4.28
N TYR A 75 12.02 -7.68 3.22
CA TYR A 75 13.22 -8.32 2.68
C TYR A 75 14.51 -7.67 3.18
N SER A 76 15.40 -8.48 3.74
CA SER A 76 16.81 -8.15 3.97
C SER A 76 17.66 -9.09 3.13
N PRO A 77 18.38 -8.61 2.09
CA PRO A 77 19.22 -9.47 1.27
C PRO A 77 20.33 -10.13 2.08
N GLU A 78 20.74 -11.33 1.66
CA GLU A 78 21.87 -12.04 2.27
C GLU A 78 23.14 -11.19 2.21
N GLY A 79 23.88 -11.13 3.32
CA GLY A 79 25.04 -10.26 3.46
C GLY A 79 24.72 -8.76 3.65
N PHE A 80 23.44 -8.36 3.59
CA PHE A 80 22.96 -7.00 3.79
C PHE A 80 21.88 -6.91 4.90
N PRO A 81 22.17 -7.38 6.13
CA PRO A 81 21.16 -7.45 7.19
C PRO A 81 20.67 -6.07 7.66
N LEU A 82 21.45 -5.00 7.47
CA LEU A 82 21.06 -3.64 7.86
C LEU A 82 20.14 -2.93 6.83
N LEU A 83 19.82 -3.60 5.72
CA LEU A 83 18.87 -3.16 4.71
C LEU A 83 17.52 -3.82 4.95
N ALA A 84 16.43 -3.04 4.91
CA ALA A 84 15.06 -3.52 4.85
C ALA A 84 14.38 -2.99 3.58
N VAL A 85 13.70 -3.86 2.86
CA VAL A 85 12.87 -3.53 1.68
C VAL A 85 11.47 -4.04 1.95
N GLU A 86 10.49 -3.16 2.03
CA GLU A 86 9.08 -3.51 2.13
C GLU A 86 8.24 -2.55 1.31
N HIS A 87 6.97 -2.86 1.09
CA HIS A 87 6.11 -1.96 0.34
C HIS A 87 5.75 -0.69 1.13
N GLY A 88 5.57 -0.80 2.45
CA GLY A 88 5.26 0.32 3.37
C GLY A 88 3.79 0.48 3.72
N HIS A 89 2.88 -0.30 3.13
CA HIS A 89 1.44 -0.23 3.42
C HIS A 89 1.06 -0.71 4.83
N ARG A 90 1.94 -1.46 5.50
CA ARG A 90 1.78 -1.91 6.90
C ARG A 90 1.35 -0.78 7.84
N TYR A 91 1.84 0.43 7.57
CA TYR A 91 1.67 1.59 8.43
C TYR A 91 0.52 2.52 8.00
N ASN A 92 -0.17 2.18 6.91
CA ASN A 92 -1.23 3.01 6.35
C ASN A 92 -2.61 2.50 6.78
N PHE A 93 -3.40 3.34 7.44
CA PHE A 93 -4.69 2.97 8.01
C PHE A 93 -5.64 2.27 7.03
N PHE A 94 -5.68 2.74 5.77
CA PHE A 94 -6.60 2.24 4.75
C PHE A 94 -6.03 1.10 3.91
N CYS A 95 -4.72 0.83 3.99
CA CYS A 95 -4.05 -0.15 3.14
C CYS A 95 -3.39 -1.30 3.90
N ALA A 96 -3.19 -1.17 5.22
CA ALA A 96 -2.71 -2.25 6.07
C ALA A 96 -3.76 -3.37 6.18
N PRO A 97 -3.37 -4.66 6.24
CA PRO A 97 -4.32 -5.75 6.42
C PRO A 97 -5.29 -5.52 7.60
N ASP A 98 -6.54 -5.92 7.40
CA ASP A 98 -7.62 -5.78 8.40
C ASP A 98 -8.41 -7.09 8.58
N PRO A 99 -8.00 -7.94 9.53
CA PRO A 99 -8.71 -9.18 9.87
C PRO A 99 -9.83 -9.01 10.91
N PHE A 100 -10.18 -7.78 11.30
CA PHE A 100 -11.19 -7.56 12.35
C PHE A 100 -12.51 -7.08 11.77
N SER A 101 -12.47 -6.24 10.75
CA SER A 101 -13.69 -5.77 10.11
C SER A 101 -14.37 -6.86 9.27
N ASN A 102 -15.69 -6.76 9.13
CA ASN A 102 -16.51 -7.50 8.16
C ASN A 102 -16.46 -9.04 8.27
N GLN A 103 -16.00 -9.58 9.41
CA GLN A 103 -15.88 -11.04 9.60
C GLN A 103 -17.24 -11.76 9.62
N ASP A 104 -18.33 -11.05 9.86
CA ASP A 104 -19.70 -11.55 9.81
C ASP A 104 -20.20 -11.83 8.38
N ILE A 105 -19.68 -11.08 7.40
CA ILE A 105 -20.08 -11.20 5.98
C ILE A 105 -19.00 -11.82 5.09
N ALA A 106 -17.73 -11.68 5.45
CA ALA A 106 -16.58 -12.20 4.72
C ALA A 106 -15.58 -12.85 5.72
N PRO A 107 -15.92 -14.01 6.31
CA PRO A 107 -15.06 -14.65 7.29
C PRO A 107 -13.65 -14.91 6.76
N GLY A 108 -12.63 -14.53 7.53
CA GLY A 108 -11.22 -14.68 7.17
C GLY A 108 -10.66 -13.59 6.26
N THR A 109 -11.47 -12.60 5.86
CA THR A 109 -10.98 -11.48 5.06
C THR A 109 -9.89 -10.70 5.81
N ILE A 110 -8.92 -10.19 5.06
CA ILE A 110 -7.94 -9.20 5.51
C ILE A 110 -8.01 -7.91 4.69
N THR A 111 -8.99 -7.82 3.79
CA THR A 111 -9.10 -6.72 2.82
C THR A 111 -9.44 -5.42 3.54
N PRO A 112 -8.60 -4.37 3.42
CA PRO A 112 -8.85 -3.11 4.07
C PRO A 112 -9.72 -2.18 3.20
N PRO A 113 -10.29 -1.09 3.77
CA PRO A 113 -11.19 -0.20 3.04
C PRO A 113 -10.54 0.48 1.82
N GLY A 114 -9.21 0.57 1.76
CA GLY A 114 -8.47 1.06 0.60
C GLY A 114 -8.76 0.29 -0.69
N TYR A 115 -9.16 -0.98 -0.62
CA TYR A 115 -9.63 -1.72 -1.79
C TYR A 115 -10.77 -0.97 -2.48
N PHE A 116 -11.77 -0.52 -1.72
CA PHE A 116 -12.96 0.16 -2.22
C PHE A 116 -12.61 1.54 -2.83
N PHE A 117 -11.66 2.28 -2.23
CA PHE A 117 -11.11 3.50 -2.84
C PHE A 117 -10.52 3.25 -4.22
N THR A 118 -9.70 2.21 -4.37
CA THR A 118 -9.09 1.91 -5.67
C THR A 118 -10.12 1.50 -6.72
N ARG A 119 -11.26 0.91 -6.31
CA ARG A 119 -12.37 0.62 -7.23
C ARG A 119 -13.04 1.90 -7.75
N LEU A 120 -13.21 2.91 -6.88
CA LEU A 120 -13.69 4.23 -7.30
C LEU A 120 -12.70 4.91 -8.24
N GLY A 121 -11.41 4.89 -7.92
CA GLY A 121 -10.36 5.45 -8.77
C GLY A 121 -10.30 4.77 -10.15
N ALA A 122 -10.42 3.44 -10.19
CA ALA A 122 -10.47 2.69 -11.45
C ALA A 122 -11.72 3.05 -12.27
N LEU A 123 -12.88 3.18 -11.61
CA LEU A 123 -14.12 3.55 -12.28
C LEU A 123 -14.09 4.99 -12.81
N TYR A 124 -13.50 5.93 -12.06
CA TYR A 124 -13.27 7.31 -12.52
C TYR A 124 -12.45 7.36 -13.81
N VAL A 125 -11.38 6.54 -13.90
CA VAL A 125 -10.55 6.44 -15.12
C VAL A 125 -11.34 5.79 -16.26
N ASP A 126 -12.01 4.67 -16.01
CA ASP A 126 -12.83 3.94 -17.00
C ASP A 126 -13.96 4.81 -17.58
N GLN A 127 -14.52 5.70 -16.76
CA GLN A 127 -15.57 6.65 -17.16
C GLN A 127 -15.03 7.93 -17.82
N GLY A 128 -13.73 8.02 -18.06
CA GLY A 128 -13.13 9.15 -18.77
C GLY A 128 -13.03 10.43 -17.93
N TYR A 129 -12.73 10.30 -16.64
CA TYR A 129 -12.46 11.41 -15.72
C TYR A 129 -13.65 12.39 -15.55
N PRO A 130 -14.85 11.92 -15.14
CA PRO A 130 -16.01 12.78 -14.98
C PRO A 130 -15.77 13.93 -13.99
N THR A 131 -16.21 15.13 -14.35
CA THR A 131 -16.07 16.35 -13.51
C THR A 131 -17.27 16.59 -12.60
N THR A 132 -18.37 15.86 -12.83
CA THR A 132 -19.62 15.88 -12.07
C THR A 132 -19.91 14.50 -11.52
N GLY A 133 -20.62 14.44 -10.41
CA GLY A 133 -20.99 13.20 -9.72
C GLY A 133 -21.74 13.52 -8.44
N GLU A 134 -22.32 12.50 -7.82
CA GLU A 134 -22.96 12.63 -6.52
C GLU A 134 -21.94 13.08 -5.45
N THR A 135 -22.41 13.85 -4.48
CA THR A 135 -21.61 14.28 -3.35
C THR A 135 -21.95 13.43 -2.13
N PRO A 136 -20.95 13.05 -1.32
CA PRO A 136 -21.20 12.30 -0.08
C PRO A 136 -22.14 13.09 0.85
N PRO A 137 -22.99 12.40 1.64
CA PRO A 137 -23.86 13.06 2.59
C PRO A 137 -23.02 13.84 3.61
N LEU A 138 -23.51 15.02 3.98
CA LEU A 138 -22.84 15.86 4.97
C LEU A 138 -22.92 15.19 6.34
N VAL A 139 -21.76 14.98 6.97
CA VAL A 139 -21.64 14.55 8.36
C VAL A 139 -21.18 15.76 9.19
N THR A 140 -21.79 15.93 10.37
CA THR A 140 -21.41 16.96 11.34
C THR A 140 -20.81 16.27 12.57
N GLN A 141 -19.72 16.79 13.10
CA GLN A 141 -19.08 16.22 14.28
C GLN A 141 -20.06 16.06 15.45
N ASN A 142 -20.09 14.87 16.06
CA ASN A 142 -20.87 14.60 17.26
C ASN A 142 -20.08 15.03 18.50
N THR A 143 -20.30 16.27 18.95
CA THR A 143 -19.58 16.86 20.10
C THR A 143 -19.94 16.23 21.44
N SER A 144 -21.06 15.50 21.51
CA SER A 144 -21.50 14.72 22.66
C SER A 144 -21.10 13.24 22.60
N GLY A 145 -20.49 12.80 21.50
CA GLY A 145 -20.09 11.41 21.27
C GLY A 145 -18.83 11.02 22.02
N ASP A 146 -18.55 9.72 22.02
CA ASP A 146 -17.28 9.19 22.53
C ASP A 146 -16.09 9.52 21.59
N PRO A 147 -14.84 9.20 21.97
CA PRO A 147 -13.68 9.41 21.11
C PRO A 147 -13.80 8.73 19.73
N SER A 148 -14.48 7.58 19.65
CA SER A 148 -14.70 6.84 18.40
C SER A 148 -15.54 7.64 17.41
N GLN A 149 -16.54 8.39 17.89
CA GLN A 149 -17.32 9.29 17.04
C GLN A 149 -16.47 10.43 16.43
N ASN A 150 -15.47 10.93 17.16
CA ASN A 150 -14.52 11.89 16.57
C ASN A 150 -13.65 11.23 15.50
N LEU A 151 -13.18 10.00 15.73
CA LEU A 151 -12.39 9.25 14.74
C LEU A 151 -13.21 8.90 13.49
N MET A 152 -14.48 8.54 13.65
CA MET A 152 -15.40 8.29 12.54
C MET A 152 -15.65 9.55 11.70
N TYR A 153 -15.67 10.73 12.33
CA TYR A 153 -15.73 12.00 11.61
C TYR A 153 -14.45 12.25 10.80
N GLU A 154 -13.27 11.99 11.36
CA GLU A 154 -11.99 12.04 10.62
C GLU A 154 -11.98 11.04 9.45
N TYR A 155 -12.46 9.82 9.68
CA TYR A 155 -12.58 8.78 8.65
C TYR A 155 -13.51 9.21 7.51
N TRP A 156 -14.66 9.82 7.83
CA TRP A 156 -15.58 10.39 6.84
C TRP A 156 -14.91 11.50 6.01
N LYS A 157 -14.10 12.39 6.60
CA LYS A 157 -13.42 13.44 5.84
C LYS A 157 -12.49 12.87 4.77
N ILE A 158 -11.82 11.74 5.03
CA ILE A 158 -11.00 11.06 4.03
C ILE A 158 -11.86 10.46 2.91
N TRP A 159 -13.00 9.84 3.25
CA TRP A 159 -13.95 9.40 2.22
C TRP A 159 -14.47 10.57 1.38
N GLN A 160 -14.87 11.67 2.03
CA GLN A 160 -15.34 12.88 1.35
C GLN A 160 -14.28 13.43 0.39
N TYR A 161 -13.03 13.53 0.86
CA TYR A 161 -11.90 13.94 0.02
C TYR A 161 -11.76 13.03 -1.21
N THR A 162 -11.77 11.71 -1.00
CA THR A 162 -11.57 10.72 -2.06
C THR A 162 -12.70 10.73 -3.08
N THR A 163 -13.97 10.78 -2.66
CA THR A 163 -15.11 10.83 -3.58
C THR A 163 -15.20 12.14 -4.36
N ASN A 164 -14.67 13.24 -3.81
CA ASN A 164 -14.53 14.50 -4.54
C ASN A 164 -13.39 14.48 -5.56
N MET A 165 -12.33 13.71 -5.30
CA MET A 165 -11.21 13.52 -6.22
C MET A 165 -11.56 12.57 -7.36
N PHE A 166 -12.18 11.43 -7.05
CA PHE A 166 -12.55 10.39 -8.00
C PHE A 166 -14.07 10.35 -8.16
N LYS A 167 -14.61 11.39 -8.82
CA LYS A 167 -16.04 11.44 -9.10
C LYS A 167 -16.44 10.28 -10.02
N ILE A 168 -17.68 9.85 -9.93
CA ILE A 168 -18.23 8.80 -10.80
C ILE A 168 -19.61 9.22 -11.28
N ASN A 169 -20.03 8.69 -12.43
CA ASN A 169 -21.34 8.96 -13.02
C ASN A 169 -22.48 8.19 -12.32
N ASN A 170 -22.15 7.15 -11.56
CA ASN A 170 -23.12 6.32 -10.84
C ASN A 170 -23.59 7.01 -9.57
N ALA A 171 -24.84 6.77 -9.20
CA ALA A 171 -25.34 7.12 -7.87
C ALA A 171 -24.67 6.25 -6.79
N PHE A 172 -24.56 6.79 -5.58
CA PHE A 172 -23.83 6.13 -4.48
C PHE A 172 -24.59 4.95 -3.87
N ASP A 173 -25.89 4.83 -4.13
CA ASP A 173 -26.72 3.67 -3.75
C ASP A 173 -26.73 2.56 -4.82
N GLU A 174 -26.19 2.81 -6.02
CA GLU A 174 -26.04 1.78 -7.04
C GLU A 174 -24.96 0.76 -6.64
N LYS A 175 -25.30 -0.53 -6.74
CA LYS A 175 -24.37 -1.64 -6.53
C LYS A 175 -23.41 -1.76 -7.72
N ILE A 176 -22.26 -1.12 -7.62
CA ILE A 176 -21.26 -0.99 -8.69
C ILE A 176 -19.88 -1.56 -8.34
N ILE A 177 -19.65 -1.95 -7.09
CA ILE A 177 -18.37 -2.49 -6.63
C ILE A 177 -18.50 -4.01 -6.58
N VAL A 178 -18.15 -4.68 -7.68
CA VAL A 178 -18.15 -6.13 -7.76
C VAL A 178 -16.95 -6.70 -7.02
N THR A 179 -17.21 -7.52 -5.99
CA THR A 179 -16.16 -8.23 -5.24
C THR A 179 -15.94 -9.63 -5.81
N ASN A 180 -16.00 -10.71 -5.02
CA ASN A 180 -15.45 -12.05 -5.27
C ASN A 180 -13.95 -12.17 -4.96
N LEU A 181 -13.52 -11.55 -3.86
CA LEU A 181 -12.18 -11.72 -3.31
C LEU A 181 -12.25 -11.88 -1.81
N ASP A 182 -11.32 -12.66 -1.26
CA ASP A 182 -10.98 -12.62 0.16
C ASP A 182 -12.22 -12.70 1.08
N GLY A 183 -13.13 -13.63 0.78
CA GLY A 183 -14.38 -13.86 1.50
C GLY A 183 -15.57 -12.99 1.06
N PHE A 184 -15.35 -11.83 0.44
CA PHE A 184 -16.42 -11.00 -0.09
C PHE A 184 -17.04 -11.60 -1.36
N THR A 185 -18.36 -11.73 -1.39
CA THR A 185 -19.12 -12.38 -2.49
C THR A 185 -20.18 -11.48 -3.12
N GLU A 186 -20.51 -10.35 -2.49
CA GLU A 186 -21.60 -9.46 -2.91
C GLU A 186 -21.12 -8.34 -3.86
N ILE A 187 -22.09 -7.62 -4.42
CA ILE A 187 -21.85 -6.35 -5.11
C ILE A 187 -22.27 -5.23 -4.15
N TYR A 188 -21.33 -4.33 -3.85
CA TYR A 188 -21.52 -3.23 -2.90
C TYR A 188 -21.74 -1.90 -3.60
N ALA A 189 -22.40 -0.99 -2.90
CA ALA A 189 -22.57 0.40 -3.28
C ALA A 189 -21.50 1.29 -2.62
N VAL A 190 -21.36 2.54 -3.08
CA VAL A 190 -20.46 3.51 -2.42
C VAL A 190 -20.95 3.81 -1.00
N ASN A 191 -22.27 3.86 -0.81
CA ASN A 191 -22.90 4.06 0.49
C ASN A 191 -22.57 2.96 1.51
N ASP A 192 -22.12 1.78 1.07
CA ASP A 192 -21.76 0.71 2.02
C ASP A 192 -20.47 0.99 2.79
N VAL A 193 -19.58 1.80 2.22
CA VAL A 193 -18.28 2.16 2.84
C VAL A 193 -18.21 3.61 3.31
N LEU A 194 -19.22 4.40 2.97
CA LEU A 194 -19.28 5.83 3.26
C LEU A 194 -19.95 6.07 4.62
N PRO A 195 -19.28 6.72 5.58
CA PRO A 195 -19.93 7.04 6.84
C PRO A 195 -21.08 8.03 6.65
N PHE A 196 -22.15 7.87 7.44
CA PHE A 196 -23.36 8.68 7.37
C PHE A 196 -23.92 8.99 8.77
N GLN A 197 -24.89 9.91 8.82
CA GLN A 197 -25.65 10.23 10.03
C GLN A 197 -27.14 10.35 9.68
N ASN A 198 -28.01 9.81 10.54
CA ASN A 198 -29.46 9.98 10.43
C ASN A 198 -29.93 11.37 10.87
N THR A 199 -29.18 12.01 11.76
CA THR A 199 -29.46 13.36 12.26
C THR A 199 -28.14 14.12 12.41
N PRO A 200 -28.03 15.38 11.94
CA PRO A 200 -26.80 16.16 12.09
C PRO A 200 -26.30 16.22 13.53
N GLY A 201 -25.03 15.87 13.74
CA GLY A 201 -24.41 15.83 15.07
C GLY A 201 -24.76 14.59 15.91
N GLY A 202 -25.58 13.68 15.38
CA GLY A 202 -25.87 12.39 16.00
C GLY A 202 -24.78 11.34 15.76
N THR A 203 -25.08 10.07 16.02
CA THR A 203 -24.15 8.96 15.78
C THR A 203 -23.79 8.84 14.30
N ILE A 204 -22.48 8.76 14.02
CA ILE A 204 -21.90 8.43 12.74
C ILE A 204 -21.82 6.91 12.62
N GLU A 205 -22.41 6.39 11.56
CA GLU A 205 -22.49 4.96 11.25
C GLU A 205 -21.85 4.68 9.88
N VAL A 206 -21.48 3.43 9.62
CA VAL A 206 -21.02 2.95 8.30
C VAL A 206 -21.46 1.49 8.16
N ASN A 207 -21.79 1.00 6.96
CA ASN A 207 -22.31 -0.36 6.82
C ASN A 207 -21.20 -1.41 6.90
N LEU A 208 -20.11 -1.18 6.16
CA LEU A 208 -18.88 -1.97 6.16
C LEU A 208 -17.82 -1.29 7.04
N TYR A 209 -16.95 -2.09 7.66
CA TYR A 209 -15.84 -1.59 8.49
C TYR A 209 -16.32 -0.82 9.74
N ARG A 210 -17.42 -1.29 10.36
CA ARG A 210 -18.13 -0.63 11.47
C ARG A 210 -17.25 -0.23 12.67
N ASN A 211 -16.20 -1.00 12.93
CA ASN A 211 -15.29 -0.87 14.06
C ASN A 211 -13.85 -0.54 13.63
N ILE A 212 -13.65 -0.06 12.40
CA ILE A 212 -12.32 0.16 11.81
C ILE A 212 -11.46 1.14 12.61
N VAL A 213 -12.09 2.16 13.19
CA VAL A 213 -11.38 3.18 13.99
C VAL A 213 -11.01 2.66 15.38
N ASP A 214 -11.79 1.72 15.91
CA ASP A 214 -11.58 1.17 17.26
C ASP A 214 -10.54 0.06 17.27
N THR A 215 -10.41 -0.67 16.16
CA THR A 215 -9.55 -1.86 16.04
C THR A 215 -8.14 -1.59 15.55
N TRP A 216 -7.77 -0.32 15.37
CA TRP A 216 -6.46 0.03 14.80
C TRP A 216 -5.29 -0.46 15.66
N GLU A 217 -5.42 -0.42 16.98
CA GLU A 217 -4.37 -0.88 17.89
C GLU A 217 -4.15 -2.40 17.77
N GLU A 218 -5.22 -3.18 17.72
CA GLU A 218 -5.17 -4.63 17.51
C GLU A 218 -4.63 -4.96 16.11
N ARG A 219 -5.03 -4.20 15.08
CA ARG A 219 -4.49 -4.32 13.71
C ARG A 219 -2.99 -4.09 13.67
N GLN A 220 -2.48 -3.07 14.35
CA GLN A 220 -1.06 -2.78 14.40
C GLN A 220 -0.27 -3.90 15.08
N THR A 221 -0.79 -4.40 16.20
CA THR A 221 -0.19 -5.52 16.93
C THR A 221 -0.07 -6.75 16.05
N LEU A 222 -1.16 -7.12 15.36
CA LEU A 222 -1.21 -8.29 14.50
C LEU A 222 -0.33 -8.13 13.26
N ASN A 223 -0.31 -6.93 12.67
CA ASN A 223 0.53 -6.61 11.52
C ASN A 223 2.00 -6.35 11.90
N HIS A 224 2.36 -6.54 13.17
CA HIS A 224 3.71 -6.37 13.71
C HIS A 224 4.30 -4.98 13.43
N VAL A 225 3.50 -3.93 13.60
CA VAL A 225 3.98 -2.54 13.53
C VAL A 225 4.89 -2.29 14.74
N PRO A 226 6.20 -1.99 14.56
CA PRO A 226 7.11 -1.89 15.70
C PRO A 226 6.81 -0.74 16.66
N VAL A 227 6.38 0.41 16.14
CA VAL A 227 6.00 1.60 16.90
C VAL A 227 4.59 1.99 16.51
N HIS A 228 3.63 1.71 17.38
CA HIS A 228 2.21 1.96 17.09
C HIS A 228 1.92 3.45 16.85
N ILE A 229 1.09 3.69 15.85
CA ILE A 229 0.66 4.98 15.33
C ILE A 229 -0.72 5.27 15.92
N PRO A 230 -0.94 6.42 16.57
CA PRO A 230 -2.26 6.80 17.07
C PRO A 230 -3.31 6.83 15.95
N THR A 231 -4.51 6.33 16.20
CA THR A 231 -5.58 6.20 15.18
C THR A 231 -5.88 7.51 14.46
N ALA A 232 -6.06 8.60 15.20
CA ALA A 232 -6.34 9.92 14.61
C ALA A 232 -5.24 10.36 13.64
N HIS A 233 -3.98 10.11 13.99
CA HIS A 233 -2.81 10.43 13.16
C HIS A 233 -2.77 9.56 11.91
N ALA A 234 -3.02 8.24 12.05
CA ALA A 234 -3.02 7.29 10.94
C ALA A 234 -4.11 7.60 9.91
N ILE A 235 -5.31 8.00 10.36
CA ILE A 235 -6.42 8.42 9.48
C ILE A 235 -6.06 9.74 8.77
N ALA A 236 -5.69 10.77 9.53
CA ALA A 236 -5.48 12.12 8.99
C ALA A 236 -4.35 12.18 7.94
N ASN A 237 -3.36 11.32 8.07
CA ASN A 237 -2.17 11.33 7.21
C ASN A 237 -2.13 10.19 6.18
N ALA A 238 -3.22 9.42 6.03
CA ALA A 238 -3.24 8.25 5.15
C ALA A 238 -2.93 8.54 3.67
N ALA A 239 -3.17 9.76 3.20
CA ALA A 239 -2.87 10.20 1.84
C ALA A 239 -1.54 10.97 1.71
N SER A 240 -0.79 11.13 2.81
CA SER A 240 0.45 11.92 2.84
C SER A 240 1.65 11.04 2.46
N ALA A 241 2.29 11.40 1.35
CA ALA A 241 3.57 10.79 0.96
C ALA A 241 4.64 11.04 2.02
N ILE A 242 4.74 12.28 2.52
CA ILE A 242 5.70 12.68 3.55
C ILE A 242 5.53 11.83 4.82
N GLU A 243 4.27 11.57 5.24
CA GLU A 243 4.02 10.71 6.39
C GLU A 243 4.50 9.28 6.12
N THR A 244 4.09 8.70 5.00
CA THR A 244 4.50 7.35 4.59
C THR A 244 6.02 7.20 4.59
N ASP A 245 6.72 8.19 4.04
CA ASP A 245 8.17 8.22 3.97
C ASP A 245 8.82 8.34 5.35
N SER A 246 8.23 9.16 6.23
CA SER A 246 8.70 9.37 7.60
C SER A 246 8.58 8.11 8.47
N LEU A 247 7.72 7.15 8.11
CA LEU A 247 7.59 5.90 8.84
C LEU A 247 8.85 5.04 8.74
N ALA A 248 9.70 5.24 7.73
CA ALA A 248 11.03 4.62 7.74
C ALA A 248 11.87 5.13 8.93
N TYR A 249 11.79 6.42 9.25
CA TYR A 249 12.44 6.97 10.43
C TYR A 249 11.82 6.41 11.71
N THR A 250 10.49 6.53 11.89
CA THR A 250 9.81 6.12 13.12
C THR A 250 9.96 4.63 13.41
N GLN A 251 9.77 3.77 12.40
CA GLN A 251 9.69 2.32 12.59
C GLN A 251 11.07 1.65 12.64
N TYR A 252 12.09 2.27 12.01
CA TYR A 252 13.44 1.69 11.92
C TYR A 252 14.55 2.54 12.53
N PHE A 253 14.67 3.83 12.19
CA PHE A 253 15.85 4.62 12.59
C PHE A 253 15.74 5.23 14.00
N ALA A 254 14.53 5.59 14.40
CA ALA A 254 14.17 6.09 15.74
C ALA A 254 13.66 4.98 16.66
N ASN A 255 13.67 3.73 16.20
CA ASN A 255 13.26 2.57 16.98
C ASN A 255 14.50 1.90 17.61
N PRO A 256 14.64 1.89 18.95
CA PRO A 256 15.80 1.28 19.60
C PRO A 256 15.91 -0.24 19.40
N ALA A 257 14.83 -0.92 19.00
CA ALA A 257 14.82 -2.34 18.69
C ALA A 257 15.27 -2.67 17.25
N SER A 258 15.41 -1.67 16.39
CA SER A 258 15.86 -1.84 15.00
C SER A 258 17.34 -1.52 14.86
N ASP A 259 18.04 -2.36 14.11
CA ASP A 259 19.43 -2.14 13.68
C ASP A 259 19.53 -1.64 12.23
N LYS A 260 18.40 -1.49 11.52
CA LYS A 260 18.40 -1.12 10.11
C LYS A 260 18.95 0.29 9.93
N ARG A 261 19.72 0.46 8.86
CA ARG A 261 20.36 1.72 8.49
C ARG A 261 20.10 2.11 7.03
N LEU A 262 19.50 1.22 6.26
CA LEU A 262 18.98 1.49 4.94
C LEU A 262 17.57 0.91 4.85
N VAL A 263 16.59 1.71 4.49
CA VAL A 263 15.19 1.28 4.34
C VAL A 263 14.68 1.73 2.98
N VAL A 264 14.09 0.80 2.23
CA VAL A 264 13.45 1.07 0.94
C VAL A 264 11.96 0.80 1.06
N PHE A 265 11.13 1.82 0.80
CA PHE A 265 9.67 1.67 0.65
C PHE A 265 9.21 1.90 -0.79
N GLY A 266 7.96 1.52 -1.03
CA GLY A 266 7.13 1.99 -2.14
C GLY A 266 5.94 2.80 -1.61
N HIS A 267 4.73 2.36 -1.95
CA HIS A 267 3.42 2.89 -1.51
C HIS A 267 3.10 4.34 -1.88
N SER A 268 3.92 5.32 -1.50
CA SER A 268 3.66 6.74 -1.76
C SER A 268 3.75 7.12 -3.25
N HIS A 269 4.45 6.30 -4.05
CA HIS A 269 4.78 6.56 -5.45
C HIS A 269 5.60 7.84 -5.68
N VAL A 270 6.20 8.41 -4.63
CA VAL A 270 7.03 9.61 -4.69
C VAL A 270 8.50 9.22 -4.60
N PRO A 271 9.23 9.16 -5.74
CA PRO A 271 10.62 8.71 -5.77
C PRO A 271 11.52 9.72 -5.07
N GLN A 272 12.29 9.28 -4.07
CA GLN A 272 13.22 10.15 -3.33
C GLN A 272 14.26 9.37 -2.52
N ILE A 273 15.30 10.07 -2.07
CA ILE A 273 16.29 9.59 -1.10
C ILE A 273 16.37 10.62 0.02
N ILE A 274 16.25 10.18 1.27
CA ILE A 274 16.32 11.03 2.46
C ILE A 274 17.38 10.47 3.42
N ALA A 275 18.30 11.32 3.85
CA ALA A 275 19.27 10.99 4.89
C ALA A 275 18.69 11.26 6.28
N TYR A 276 18.90 10.32 7.19
CA TYR A 276 18.55 10.43 8.61
C TYR A 276 19.75 10.11 9.48
N THR A 277 19.60 10.36 10.78
CA THR A 277 20.52 9.90 11.82
C THR A 277 19.72 9.06 12.80
N ASN A 278 20.17 7.84 13.09
CA ASN A 278 19.51 6.98 14.09
C ASN A 278 19.83 7.43 15.52
N LEU A 279 19.20 6.78 16.50
CA LEU A 279 19.43 7.05 17.93
C LEU A 279 20.89 6.87 18.40
N LYS A 280 21.72 6.16 17.62
CA LYS A 280 23.14 5.93 17.88
C LYS A 280 24.05 6.97 17.22
N GLY A 281 23.49 8.02 16.60
CA GLY A 281 24.26 9.04 15.88
C GLY A 281 24.80 8.55 14.54
N GLN A 282 24.34 7.42 14.02
CA GLN A 282 24.82 6.84 12.76
C GLN A 282 23.95 7.29 11.60
N LYS A 283 24.59 7.63 10.47
CA LYS A 283 23.88 7.93 9.23
C LYS A 283 23.03 6.75 8.78
N CYS A 284 21.79 7.04 8.40
CA CYS A 284 20.84 6.12 7.81
C CYS A 284 20.29 6.73 6.51
N ILE A 285 19.82 5.88 5.61
CA ILE A 285 19.20 6.32 4.35
C ILE A 285 17.82 5.68 4.23
N TYR A 286 16.82 6.50 3.98
CA TYR A 286 15.55 6.07 3.41
C TYR A 286 15.57 6.29 1.89
N ALA A 287 15.01 5.36 1.14
CA ALA A 287 14.72 5.55 -0.28
C ALA A 287 13.31 5.09 -0.62
N ASN A 288 12.61 5.85 -1.46
CA ASN A 288 11.36 5.43 -2.05
C ASN A 288 11.60 5.07 -3.53
N SER A 289 11.22 3.85 -3.94
CA SER A 289 11.40 3.41 -5.33
C SER A 289 10.45 4.06 -6.32
N GLY A 290 9.50 4.88 -5.86
CA GLY A 290 8.51 5.52 -6.69
C GLY A 290 7.52 4.50 -7.25
N THR A 291 7.26 4.60 -8.55
CA THR A 291 6.31 3.75 -9.26
C THR A 291 6.84 3.40 -10.65
N TRP A 292 6.49 2.20 -11.12
CA TRP A 292 6.80 1.71 -12.45
C TRP A 292 5.56 1.73 -13.34
N ILE A 293 5.29 2.88 -13.95
CA ILE A 293 4.14 3.10 -14.86
C ILE A 293 4.60 3.84 -16.12
N ASP A 294 3.93 3.57 -17.23
CA ASP A 294 4.24 4.14 -18.54
C ASP A 294 3.82 5.61 -18.68
N HIS A 295 2.76 6.00 -17.96
CA HIS A 295 2.25 7.37 -17.99
C HIS A 295 2.08 7.90 -16.58
N ASN A 296 2.83 8.95 -16.25
CA ASN A 296 2.73 9.66 -14.98
C ASN A 296 2.49 11.16 -15.25
N PRO A 297 1.24 11.66 -15.18
CA PRO A 297 0.92 13.02 -15.61
C PRO A 297 1.68 14.14 -14.89
N LYS A 298 2.26 13.85 -13.72
CA LYS A 298 2.85 14.86 -12.82
C LYS A 298 4.33 14.62 -12.50
N ARG A 299 4.93 13.52 -12.97
CA ARG A 299 6.31 13.12 -12.63
C ARG A 299 6.94 12.35 -13.79
N THR A 300 8.23 12.07 -13.68
CA THR A 300 8.91 11.07 -14.51
C THR A 300 8.25 9.69 -14.36
N THR A 301 8.57 8.77 -15.27
CA THR A 301 8.00 7.41 -15.33
C THR A 301 9.05 6.38 -14.93
N MET A 302 8.62 5.15 -14.59
CA MET A 302 9.50 3.99 -14.38
C MET A 302 10.69 4.23 -13.43
N HIS A 303 10.38 4.52 -12.17
CA HIS A 303 11.39 4.75 -11.14
C HIS A 303 11.90 3.43 -10.53
N PHE A 304 13.16 3.41 -10.11
CA PHE A 304 13.74 2.28 -9.39
C PHE A 304 14.97 2.70 -8.58
N ILE A 305 15.30 1.89 -7.56
CA ILE A 305 16.49 2.07 -6.73
C ILE A 305 17.55 1.04 -7.13
N VAL A 306 18.79 1.49 -7.27
CA VAL A 306 19.98 0.64 -7.37
C VAL A 306 20.81 0.84 -6.11
N ILE A 307 21.08 -0.26 -5.39
CA ILE A 307 21.96 -0.28 -4.24
C ILE A 307 23.24 -1.01 -4.63
N ASN A 308 24.37 -0.33 -4.54
CA ASN A 308 25.67 -0.91 -4.74
C ASN A 308 26.34 -1.17 -3.37
N PRO A 309 26.42 -2.44 -2.94
CA PRO A 309 27.21 -2.88 -1.80
C PRO A 309 28.57 -2.21 -1.64
N GLN A 310 28.90 -1.78 -0.41
CA GLN A 310 30.27 -1.44 -0.07
C GLN A 310 31.20 -2.65 -0.19
N LYS A 311 32.47 -2.39 -0.48
CA LYS A 311 33.57 -3.37 -0.46
C LYS A 311 34.19 -3.46 0.94
N SER A 312 35.11 -4.42 1.08
CA SER A 312 35.89 -4.64 2.31
C SER A 312 36.76 -3.45 2.72
N GLU A 313 37.19 -2.63 1.76
CA GLU A 313 38.01 -1.44 1.99
C GLU A 313 37.29 -0.40 2.88
N ALA A 314 38.03 0.20 3.81
CA ALA A 314 37.48 1.13 4.80
C ALA A 314 36.88 2.41 4.20
N SER A 315 37.40 2.85 3.04
CA SER A 315 36.89 4.01 2.30
C SER A 315 35.62 3.70 1.49
N SER A 316 35.26 2.43 1.33
CA SER A 316 34.10 2.04 0.53
C SER A 316 32.80 2.24 1.30
N GLN A 317 31.78 2.75 0.63
CA GLN A 317 30.44 2.96 1.17
C GLN A 317 29.42 2.31 0.26
N THR A 318 28.27 1.95 0.84
CA THR A 318 27.13 1.46 0.08
C THR A 318 26.53 2.66 -0.63
N GLU A 319 26.45 2.61 -1.96
CA GLU A 319 25.82 3.66 -2.75
C GLU A 319 24.34 3.33 -2.96
N VAL A 320 23.48 4.33 -2.76
CA VAL A 320 22.04 4.24 -3.02
C VAL A 320 21.72 5.25 -4.11
N LYS A 321 21.21 4.79 -5.24
CA LYS A 321 20.92 5.61 -6.41
C LYS A 321 19.48 5.43 -6.84
N LEU A 322 18.80 6.54 -7.07
CA LEU A 322 17.46 6.59 -7.61
C LEU A 322 17.55 6.92 -9.09
N TYR A 323 16.85 6.14 -9.91
CA TYR A 323 16.77 6.31 -11.35
C TYR A 323 15.33 6.43 -11.83
N ASN A 324 15.15 7.04 -13.00
CA ASN A 324 13.98 6.84 -13.85
C ASN A 324 14.41 6.28 -15.21
N PHE A 325 13.55 5.48 -15.83
CA PHE A 325 13.75 4.98 -17.19
C PHE A 325 12.83 5.72 -18.15
N GLU A 326 13.39 6.45 -19.11
CA GLU A 326 12.63 7.24 -20.08
C GLU A 326 13.40 7.32 -21.39
N GLY A 327 12.71 7.10 -22.52
CA GLY A 327 13.32 7.14 -23.85
C GLY A 327 14.50 6.18 -24.00
N GLU A 328 14.35 4.93 -23.53
CA GLU A 328 15.39 3.89 -23.53
C GLU A 328 16.67 4.27 -22.73
N THR A 329 16.57 5.26 -21.85
CA THR A 329 17.70 5.78 -21.06
C THR A 329 17.41 5.69 -19.57
N TYR A 330 18.42 5.24 -18.80
CA TYR A 330 18.39 5.29 -17.34
C TYR A 330 18.98 6.61 -16.86
N ASN A 331 18.15 7.47 -16.28
CA ASN A 331 18.56 8.78 -15.79
C ASN A 331 18.71 8.75 -14.27
N GLN A 332 19.90 9.08 -13.75
CA GLN A 332 20.11 9.15 -12.30
C GLN A 332 19.46 10.42 -11.75
N MET A 333 18.45 10.27 -10.89
CA MET A 333 17.72 11.38 -10.28
C MET A 333 18.36 11.85 -8.96
N ALA A 334 18.81 10.90 -8.14
CA ALA A 334 19.42 11.18 -6.86
C ALA A 334 20.44 10.10 -6.48
N LYS A 335 21.36 10.45 -5.58
CA LYS A 335 22.37 9.54 -5.02
C LYS A 335 22.67 9.93 -3.59
N ASP A 336 22.83 8.94 -2.73
CA ASP A 336 23.50 9.10 -1.44
C ASP A 336 24.33 7.86 -1.09
N VAL A 337 25.14 7.94 -0.02
CA VAL A 337 26.07 6.91 0.43
C VAL A 337 25.99 6.70 1.95
N VAL A 338 26.09 5.44 2.37
CA VAL A 338 26.13 5.05 3.79
C VAL A 338 27.11 3.90 3.99
N ARG A 339 27.91 3.95 5.05
CA ARG A 339 28.70 2.79 5.49
C ARG A 339 27.80 1.90 6.35
N LEU A 340 27.53 0.68 5.90
CA LEU A 340 26.72 -0.32 6.61
C LEU A 340 27.57 -1.20 7.51
#